data_AF-A0AAE1FT29-F1
#
_entry.id   AF-A0AAE1FT29-F1
#
_cell.length_a   1.000
_cell.length_b   1.000
_cell.length_c   1.000
_cell.angle_alpha   90.00
_cell.angle_beta   90.00
_cell.angle_gamma   90.00
#
_symmetry.space_group_name_H-M   'P 1'
#
loop_
_entity.id
_entity.type
_entity.pdbx_description
1 polymer ?
#
loop_
_entity_poly.entity_id
_entity_poly.type
_entity_poly.pdbx_seq_one_letter_code
_entity_poly.pdbx_strand_id
1 'polypeptide(L)'
;MRNLTYEERLKKLDLPTLVYRRARGDMIEVFRIMQEKYDNNVVPRWERSQGATMGHQFKLFKRSAVTKVRSHYIMYRVVDAWNGLPESVVNAPSIYAFESRLDNYWKDQDFRFNSEATLNITRTTEVINQDLDIEV
;
A
#
# COMPACT_ATOMS: atom_id res chain seq x y z
N MET A 1 -8.99 6.89 30.33
CA MET A 1 -8.55 7.24 28.95
C MET A 1 -8.63 8.74 28.63
N ARG A 2 -9.01 9.62 29.58
CA ARG A 2 -9.13 11.07 29.32
C ARG A 2 -7.78 11.80 29.20
N ASN A 3 -6.71 11.21 29.73
CA ASN A 3 -5.36 11.78 29.76
C ASN A 3 -4.43 11.19 28.68
N LEU A 4 -4.97 10.38 27.77
CA LEU A 4 -4.20 9.75 26.69
C LEU A 4 -4.44 10.54 25.40
N THR A 5 -3.41 10.72 24.59
CA THR A 5 -3.55 11.27 23.24
C THR A 5 -4.39 10.35 22.36
N TYR A 6 -4.87 10.84 21.22
CA TYR A 6 -5.68 10.03 20.32
C TYR A 6 -4.94 8.76 19.86
N GLU A 7 -3.65 8.89 19.53
CA GLU A 7 -2.79 7.77 19.10
C GLU A 7 -2.57 6.75 20.23
N GLU A 8 -2.31 7.21 21.45
CA GLU A 8 -2.16 6.33 22.61
C GLU A 8 -3.45 5.56 22.92
N ARG A 9 -4.61 6.17 22.70
CA ARG A 9 -5.91 5.50 22.83
C ARG A 9 -6.09 4.43 21.76
N LEU A 10 -5.69 4.71 20.53
CA LEU A 10 -5.73 3.73 19.44
C LEU A 10 -4.81 2.54 19.72
N LYS A 11 -3.56 2.79 20.17
CA LYS A 11 -2.63 1.73 20.59
C LYS A 11 -3.20 0.89 21.73
N LYS A 12 -3.76 1.54 22.76
CA LYS A 12 -4.32 0.86 23.94
C LYS A 12 -5.55 0.01 23.63
N LEU A 13 -6.32 0.39 22.61
CA LEU A 13 -7.52 -0.34 22.17
C LEU A 13 -7.24 -1.29 20.99
N ASP A 14 -5.99 -1.36 20.51
CA ASP A 14 -5.61 -2.02 19.25
C ASP A 14 -6.54 -1.67 18.09
N LEU A 15 -6.94 -0.39 18.01
CA LEU A 15 -7.81 0.11 16.95
C LEU A 15 -6.98 0.79 15.87
N PRO A 16 -7.11 0.36 14.59
CA PRO A 16 -6.43 1.05 13.50
C PRO A 16 -7.12 2.38 13.20
N THR A 17 -6.33 3.34 12.70
CA THR A 17 -6.81 4.64 12.21
C THR A 17 -7.77 4.49 11.03
N LEU A 18 -8.59 5.51 10.77
CA LEU A 18 -9.43 5.55 9.57
C LEU A 18 -8.61 5.55 8.29
N VAL A 19 -7.43 6.17 8.31
CA VAL A 19 -6.49 6.20 7.19
C VAL A 19 -6.01 4.78 6.87
N TYR A 20 -5.59 4.03 7.89
CA TYR A 20 -5.19 2.62 7.74
C TYR A 20 -6.32 1.77 7.15
N ARG A 21 -7.53 1.87 7.71
CA ARG A 21 -8.69 1.09 7.25
C ARG A 21 -9.02 1.40 5.78
N ARG A 22 -8.96 2.67 5.39
CA ARG A 22 -9.18 3.11 4.00
C ARG A 22 -8.10 2.54 3.08
N ALA A 23 -6.83 2.67 3.45
CA ALA A 23 -5.72 2.13 2.66
C ALA A 23 -5.84 0.60 2.50
N ARG A 24 -6.18 -0.12 3.56
CA ARG A 24 -6.41 -1.58 3.52
C ARG A 24 -7.55 -1.94 2.57
N GLY A 25 -8.68 -1.23 2.67
CA GLY A 25 -9.81 -1.40 1.77
C GLY A 25 -9.45 -1.16 0.31
N ASP A 26 -8.73 -0.08 0.03
CA ASP A 26 -8.26 0.24 -1.33
C ASP A 26 -7.36 -0.88 -1.89
N MET A 27 -6.43 -1.42 -1.10
CA MET A 27 -5.55 -2.52 -1.54
C MET A 27 -6.32 -3.79 -1.87
N ILE A 28 -7.30 -4.14 -1.04
CA ILE A 28 -8.13 -5.33 -1.28
C ILE A 28 -8.95 -5.15 -2.55
N GLU A 29 -9.47 -3.95 -2.80
CA GLU A 29 -10.23 -3.67 -4.02
C GLU A 29 -9.36 -3.78 -5.26
N VAL A 30 -8.14 -3.23 -5.24
CA VAL A 30 -7.16 -3.41 -6.32
C VAL A 30 -6.86 -4.87 -6.56
N PHE A 31 -6.61 -5.65 -5.50
CA PHE A 31 -6.36 -7.08 -5.62
C PHE A 31 -7.53 -7.82 -6.29
N ARG A 32 -8.77 -7.51 -5.91
CA ARG A 32 -9.96 -8.10 -6.53
C ARG A 32 -10.07 -7.78 -8.02
N ILE A 33 -9.80 -6.53 -8.40
CA ILE A 33 -9.78 -6.09 -9.80
C ILE A 33 -8.66 -6.79 -10.58
N MET A 34 -7.47 -6.93 -9.99
CA MET A 34 -6.33 -7.59 -10.63
C MET A 34 -6.52 -9.09 -10.85
N GLN A 35 -7.26 -9.75 -9.97
CA GLN A 35 -7.62 -11.16 -10.10
C GLN A 35 -8.80 -11.40 -11.04
N GLU A 36 -9.19 -10.38 -11.84
CA GLU A 36 -10.24 -10.45 -12.87
C GLU A 36 -11.59 -10.94 -12.33
N LYS A 37 -11.88 -10.69 -11.03
CA LYS A 37 -13.14 -11.10 -10.38
C LYS A 37 -14.32 -10.18 -10.70
N TYR A 38 -14.07 -9.11 -11.45
CA TYR A 38 -15.06 -8.11 -11.82
C TYR A 38 -15.16 -8.01 -13.34
N ASP A 39 -16.33 -7.56 -13.81
CA ASP A 39 -16.54 -7.26 -15.22
C ASP A 39 -15.61 -6.12 -15.67
N ASN A 40 -14.81 -6.41 -16.69
CA ASN A 40 -13.89 -5.48 -17.34
C ASN A 40 -14.56 -4.20 -17.87
N ASN A 41 -15.88 -4.23 -18.08
CA ASN A 41 -16.67 -3.07 -18.51
C ASN A 41 -17.02 -2.10 -17.37
N VAL A 42 -16.93 -2.55 -16.12
CA VAL A 42 -17.34 -1.79 -14.93
C VAL A 42 -16.13 -1.30 -14.14
N VAL A 43 -15.01 -2.02 -14.21
CA VAL A 43 -13.80 -1.63 -13.47
C VAL A 43 -13.08 -0.45 -14.12
N PRO A 44 -12.46 0.43 -13.31
CA PRO A 44 -11.61 1.47 -13.84
C PRO A 44 -10.47 0.87 -14.66
N ARG A 45 -10.29 1.36 -15.89
CA ARG A 45 -9.25 0.86 -16.79
C ARG A 45 -7.87 1.33 -16.30
N TRP A 46 -7.24 0.52 -15.47
CA TRP A 46 -5.84 0.67 -15.13
C TRP A 46 -4.97 0.15 -16.27
N GLU A 47 -3.97 0.95 -16.63
CA GLU A 47 -2.90 0.50 -17.52
C GLU A 47 -1.90 -0.30 -16.70
N ARG A 48 -1.59 -1.52 -17.14
CA ARG A 48 -0.49 -2.30 -16.59
C ARG A 48 0.82 -1.63 -17.02
N SER A 49 1.76 -1.50 -16.09
CA SER A 49 3.09 -0.99 -16.40
C SER A 49 3.85 -2.01 -17.24
N GLN A 50 4.35 -1.60 -18.40
CA GLN A 50 5.11 -2.45 -19.34
C GLN A 50 6.64 -2.44 -19.05
N GLY A 51 7.05 -1.91 -17.90
CA GLY A 51 8.46 -1.75 -17.53
C GLY A 51 9.11 -3.07 -17.10
N ALA A 52 10.14 -3.47 -17.81
CA ALA A 52 10.88 -4.70 -17.59
C ALA A 52 11.66 -4.71 -16.25
N THR A 53 11.62 -5.86 -15.57
CA THR A 53 12.68 -6.46 -14.73
C THR A 53 12.77 -6.13 -13.23
N MET A 54 12.07 -5.13 -12.67
CA MET A 54 12.23 -4.82 -11.22
C MET A 54 10.88 -4.70 -10.50
N GLY A 55 10.30 -5.81 -10.05
CA GLY A 55 9.10 -5.88 -9.19
C GLY A 55 8.09 -6.98 -9.57
N HIS A 56 6.86 -6.92 -9.05
CA HIS A 56 5.82 -7.93 -9.29
C HIS A 56 5.05 -7.72 -10.61
N GLN A 57 4.45 -8.80 -11.15
CA GLN A 57 3.77 -8.84 -12.45
C GLN A 57 2.52 -7.95 -12.58
N PHE A 58 1.94 -7.51 -11.46
CA PHE A 58 0.69 -6.73 -11.43
C PHE A 58 0.90 -5.22 -11.27
N LYS A 59 2.04 -4.69 -11.68
CA LYS A 59 2.34 -3.26 -11.51
C LYS A 59 1.38 -2.37 -12.30
N LEU A 60 0.96 -1.29 -11.64
CA LEU A 60 0.08 -0.27 -12.15
C LEU A 60 0.89 0.91 -12.74
N PHE A 61 0.47 1.40 -13.90
CA PHE A 61 1.04 2.63 -14.45
C PHE A 61 0.56 3.84 -13.64
N LYS A 62 1.51 4.60 -13.10
CA LYS A 62 1.22 5.82 -12.34
C LYS A 62 0.94 6.98 -13.28
N ARG A 63 -0.35 7.25 -13.51
CA ARG A 63 -0.79 8.47 -14.17
C ARG A 63 -0.72 9.66 -13.21
N SER A 64 -0.27 10.81 -13.70
CA SER A 64 -0.35 12.06 -12.94
C SER A 64 -1.78 12.59 -12.91
N ALA A 65 -2.25 12.98 -11.73
CA ALA A 65 -3.52 13.67 -11.58
C ALA A 65 -3.35 15.16 -11.87
N VAL A 66 -4.20 15.72 -12.74
CA VAL A 66 -4.18 17.17 -13.07
C VAL A 66 -4.61 18.03 -11.88
N THR A 67 -5.49 17.52 -11.02
CA THR A 67 -6.08 18.26 -9.89
C THR A 67 -5.90 17.49 -8.60
N LYS A 68 -5.73 18.21 -7.48
CA LYS A 68 -5.67 17.63 -6.13
C LYS A 68 -6.92 16.81 -5.79
N VAL A 69 -8.11 17.21 -6.25
CA VAL A 69 -9.34 16.40 -6.05
C VAL A 69 -9.20 15.03 -6.73
N ARG A 70 -8.66 15.01 -7.95
CA ARG A 70 -8.45 13.78 -8.73
C ARG A 70 -7.40 12.86 -8.11
N SER A 71 -6.37 13.40 -7.45
CA SER A 71 -5.36 12.58 -6.76
C SER A 71 -5.92 11.76 -5.60
N HIS A 72 -7.07 12.15 -5.04
CA HIS A 72 -7.73 11.41 -3.97
C HIS A 72 -8.57 10.23 -4.49
N TYR A 73 -8.73 10.04 -5.80
CA TYR A 73 -9.46 8.88 -6.33
C TYR A 73 -8.63 7.61 -6.15
N ILE A 74 -9.31 6.48 -5.92
CA ILE A 74 -8.66 5.17 -5.72
C ILE A 74 -7.65 4.85 -6.83
N MET A 75 -8.00 5.18 -8.09
CA MET A 75 -7.16 4.96 -9.26
C MET A 75 -5.77 5.60 -9.20
N TYR A 76 -5.62 6.68 -8.43
CA TYR A 76 -4.38 7.45 -8.34
C TYR A 76 -3.65 7.18 -7.03
N ARG A 77 -4.36 7.25 -5.90
CA ARG A 77 -3.73 7.17 -4.57
C ARG A 77 -3.17 5.80 -4.23
N VAL A 78 -3.72 4.73 -4.81
CA VAL A 78 -3.31 3.35 -4.47
C VAL A 78 -2.06 2.91 -5.21
N VAL A 79 -1.73 3.56 -6.34
CA VAL A 79 -0.71 3.07 -7.29
C VAL A 79 0.67 2.96 -6.65
N ASP A 80 1.08 3.97 -5.88
CA ASP A 80 2.41 3.95 -5.24
C ASP A 80 2.53 2.84 -4.21
N ALA A 81 1.50 2.71 -3.36
CA ALA A 81 1.51 1.71 -2.30
C ALA A 81 1.32 0.29 -2.85
N TRP A 82 0.57 0.10 -3.95
CA TRP A 82 0.44 -1.18 -4.64
C TRP A 82 1.76 -1.59 -5.31
N ASN A 83 2.40 -0.68 -6.04
CA ASN A 83 3.67 -0.96 -6.73
C ASN A 83 4.85 -1.17 -5.78
N GLY A 84 4.74 -0.73 -4.52
CA GLY A 84 5.70 -0.98 -3.46
C GLY A 84 5.48 -2.30 -2.71
N LEU A 85 4.43 -3.07 -3.02
CA LEU A 85 4.23 -4.37 -2.41
C LEU A 85 5.24 -5.40 -2.94
N PRO A 86 5.74 -6.29 -2.07
CA PRO A 86 6.56 -7.39 -2.52
C PRO A 86 5.71 -8.41 -3.30
N GLU A 87 6.35 -9.12 -4.21
CA GLU A 87 5.68 -10.14 -5.03
C GLU A 87 5.02 -11.24 -4.18
N SER A 88 5.62 -11.58 -3.03
CA SER A 88 5.06 -12.54 -2.08
C SER A 88 3.68 -12.14 -1.58
N VAL A 89 3.39 -10.85 -1.40
CA VAL A 89 2.08 -10.35 -0.97
C VAL A 89 1.11 -10.39 -2.15
N VAL A 90 1.53 -9.91 -3.33
CA VAL A 90 0.63 -9.75 -4.49
C VAL A 90 0.26 -11.09 -5.13
N ASN A 91 1.16 -12.08 -5.17
CA ASN A 91 0.89 -13.43 -5.68
C ASN A 91 0.14 -14.30 -4.65
N ALA A 92 -0.78 -13.72 -3.89
CA ALA A 92 -1.62 -14.47 -2.96
C ALA A 92 -2.67 -15.32 -3.72
N PRO A 93 -2.91 -16.57 -3.31
CA PRO A 93 -3.85 -17.47 -3.99
C PRO A 93 -5.32 -17.11 -3.74
N SER A 94 -5.61 -16.30 -2.71
CA SER A 94 -6.97 -15.93 -2.32
C SER A 94 -7.00 -14.54 -1.71
N ILE A 95 -8.20 -13.95 -1.61
CA ILE A 95 -8.41 -12.64 -0.96
C ILE A 95 -8.00 -12.73 0.52
N TYR A 96 -8.36 -13.81 1.19
CA TYR A 96 -7.98 -14.03 2.59
C TYR A 96 -6.45 -14.13 2.77
N ALA A 97 -5.77 -14.86 1.88
CA ALA A 97 -4.31 -14.95 1.92
C ALA A 97 -3.65 -13.59 1.64
N PHE A 98 -4.22 -12.78 0.73
CA PHE A 98 -3.76 -11.43 0.46
C PHE A 98 -3.92 -10.54 1.69
N GLU A 99 -5.10 -10.54 2.31
CA GLU A 99 -5.39 -9.78 3.53
C GLU A 99 -4.39 -10.12 4.64
N SER A 100 -4.17 -11.40 4.91
CA SER A 100 -3.22 -11.82 5.95
C SER A 100 -1.77 -11.40 5.63
N ARG A 101 -1.32 -11.56 4.37
CA ARG A 101 0.02 -11.14 3.96
C ARG A 101 0.21 -9.62 4.01
N LEU A 102 -0.82 -8.86 3.63
CA LEU A 102 -0.83 -7.40 3.70
C LEU A 102 -0.79 -6.92 5.14
N ASP A 103 -1.63 -7.49 6.02
CA ASP A 103 -1.68 -7.11 7.43
C ASP A 103 -0.34 -7.42 8.13
N ASN A 104 0.32 -8.52 7.77
CA ASN A 104 1.66 -8.85 8.25
C ASN A 104 2.71 -7.87 7.72
N TYR A 105 2.66 -7.49 6.45
CA TYR A 105 3.60 -6.51 5.86
C TYR A 105 3.44 -5.11 6.46
N TRP A 106 2.21 -4.76 6.89
CA TRP A 106 1.90 -3.46 7.50
C TRP A 106 1.95 -3.45 9.02
N LYS A 107 2.27 -4.58 9.66
CA LYS A 107 2.32 -4.71 11.12
C LYS A 107 3.27 -3.69 11.75
N ASP A 108 4.44 -3.54 11.15
CA ASP A 108 5.55 -2.75 11.71
C ASP A 108 5.48 -1.26 11.30
N GLN A 109 4.39 -0.86 10.62
CA GLN A 109 4.24 0.48 10.08
C GLN A 109 3.45 1.38 11.05
N ASP A 110 4.02 2.53 11.41
CA ASP A 110 3.45 3.44 12.41
C ASP A 110 2.09 4.05 12.03
N PHE A 111 1.76 4.11 10.73
CA PHE A 111 0.47 4.62 10.23
C PHE A 111 -0.77 3.82 10.70
N ARG A 112 -0.57 2.62 11.28
CA ARG A 112 -1.66 1.86 11.90
C ARG A 112 -2.31 2.64 13.04
N PHE A 113 -1.51 3.33 13.86
CA PHE A 113 -1.98 4.05 15.05
C PHE A 113 -1.78 5.57 14.98
N ASN A 114 -1.01 6.06 14.01
CA ASN A 114 -0.79 7.47 13.77
C ASN A 114 -1.55 7.92 12.51
N SER A 115 -2.42 8.92 12.64
CA SER A 115 -3.25 9.43 11.53
C SER A 115 -2.53 10.42 10.61
N GLU A 116 -1.40 10.97 11.06
CA GLU A 116 -0.56 11.92 10.34
C GLU A 116 0.56 11.21 9.58
N ALA A 117 0.96 10.02 10.03
CA ALA A 117 1.93 9.17 9.37
C ALA A 117 1.38 8.70 8.00
N THR A 118 2.18 8.89 6.96
CA THR A 118 1.90 8.34 5.63
C THR A 118 2.52 6.95 5.53
N LEU A 119 1.98 6.10 4.64
CA LEU A 119 2.62 4.83 4.30
C LEU A 119 4.08 5.09 3.91
N ASN A 120 5.02 4.50 4.65
CA ASN A 120 6.42 4.46 4.25
C ASN A 120 6.52 3.50 3.07
N ILE A 121 6.28 4.04 1.87
CA ILE A 121 6.57 3.36 0.62
C ILE A 121 8.09 3.47 0.48
N THR A 122 8.83 2.65 1.23
CA THR A 122 10.24 2.45 0.94
C THR A 122 10.32 1.94 -0.48
N ARG A 123 10.67 2.84 -1.41
CA ARG A 123 11.45 2.40 -2.56
C ARG A 123 12.67 1.73 -1.93
N THR A 124 12.86 0.45 -2.19
CA THR A 124 14.07 -0.29 -1.85
C THR A 124 15.28 0.39 -2.52
N THR A 125 15.73 1.51 -1.96
CA THR A 125 16.94 2.25 -2.34
C THR A 125 17.62 2.90 -1.12
N GLU A 126 17.22 2.56 0.11
CA GLU A 126 17.86 3.07 1.35
C GLU A 126 18.47 1.96 2.23
N VAL A 127 18.76 0.79 1.67
CA VAL A 127 19.55 -0.26 2.35
C VAL A 127 20.92 -0.47 1.68
N ILE A 128 21.32 0.37 0.71
CA ILE A 128 22.64 0.25 0.05
C ILE A 128 23.66 1.27 0.58
N ASN A 129 23.25 2.32 1.31
CA ASN A 129 24.17 3.38 1.76
C ASN A 129 24.48 3.34 3.26
N GLN A 130 24.47 2.16 3.89
CA GLN A 130 24.93 2.01 5.27
C GLN A 130 26.09 1.02 5.47
N ASP A 131 26.60 0.42 4.38
CA ASP A 131 27.71 -0.56 4.42
C ASP A 131 28.91 -0.19 3.51
N LEU A 132 29.17 1.09 3.26
CA LEU A 132 30.42 1.54 2.60
C LEU A 132 31.17 2.57 3.44
N ASP A 133 31.42 2.22 4.71
CA ASP A 133 32.53 2.78 5.50
C ASP A 133 33.52 1.65 5.80
N ILE A 134 34.33 1.24 4.80
CA ILE A 134 35.62 0.57 5.03
C ILE A 134 36.64 1.07 4.00
N GLU A 135 37.59 1.88 4.50
CA GLU A 135 39.00 2.09 4.10
C GLU A 135 39.43 1.70 2.68
N VAL A 136 39.83 2.70 1.87
CA VAL A 136 41.23 3.12 1.58
C VAL A 136 41.21 4.38 0.72
#